data_AF-A0A958ER80-F1
#
_entry.id   AF-A0A958ER80-F1
#
_cell.length_a   1.000
_cell.length_b   1.000
_cell.length_c   1.000
_cell.angle_alpha   90.00
_cell.angle_beta   90.00
_cell.angle_gamma   90.00
#
_symmetry.space_group_name_H-M   'P 1'
#
loop_
_entity.id
_entity.type
_entity.pdbx_description
1 polymer ?
#
loop_
_entity_poly.entity_id
_entity_poly.type
_entity_poly.pdbx_seq_one_letter_code
_entity_poly.pdbx_strand_id
1 'polypeptide(L)'
;TRQSNLALSKYVSEAIQVLKAAEYDLIVLETSGIGQSDTEILEHSDVSLYVMTPEFGAATQLEKIDMLDFADLVAINKFDKRGALDALRDVKKQYVRNHLLWETPQDELPVYGTIASQFNDPGMNKLYKAVMEKIVEKTNAALKSDLHVPEEMEEKVFVIPPSRTR
;
A
#
# COMPACT_ATOMS: atom_id res chain seq x y z
N THR A 1 -20.71 -21.10 16.88
CA THR A 1 -19.34 -20.61 16.64
C THR A 1 -19.43 -19.57 15.53
N ARG A 2 -19.29 -18.28 15.85
CA ARG A 2 -19.29 -17.24 14.79
C ARG A 2 -17.99 -17.40 14.01
N GLN A 3 -18.08 -17.75 12.72
CA GLN A 3 -17.01 -17.50 11.75
C GLN A 3 -16.93 -15.98 11.55
N SER A 4 -16.39 -15.28 12.54
CA SER A 4 -16.05 -13.87 12.45
C SER A 4 -14.54 -13.82 12.44
N ASN A 5 -13.95 -13.71 11.24
CA ASN A 5 -12.53 -13.42 10.88
C ASN A 5 -12.18 -14.03 9.51
N LEU A 6 -13.05 -13.93 8.51
CA LEU A 6 -12.67 -14.27 7.14
C LEU A 6 -12.71 -12.97 6.35
N ALA A 7 -11.55 -12.35 6.16
CA ALA A 7 -11.45 -11.16 5.33
C ALA A 7 -11.65 -11.50 3.84
N LEU A 8 -11.51 -12.78 3.48
CA LEU A 8 -11.75 -13.35 2.16
C LEU A 8 -12.92 -14.35 2.13
N SER A 9 -13.53 -14.48 0.95
CA SER A 9 -14.56 -15.48 0.70
C SER A 9 -13.95 -16.87 0.69
N LYS A 10 -14.66 -17.87 1.25
CA LYS A 10 -14.31 -19.30 1.11
C LYS A 10 -14.16 -19.81 -0.32
N TYR A 11 -14.63 -19.04 -1.31
CA TYR A 11 -14.58 -19.36 -2.74
C TYR A 11 -13.54 -18.52 -3.51
N VAL A 12 -12.64 -17.82 -2.80
CA VAL A 12 -11.67 -16.91 -3.43
C VAL A 12 -10.73 -17.67 -4.37
N SER A 13 -10.28 -18.86 -3.97
CA SER A 13 -9.40 -19.71 -4.78
C SER A 13 -10.05 -20.11 -6.10
N GLU A 14 -11.32 -20.53 -6.07
CA GLU A 14 -12.06 -20.92 -7.26
C GLU A 14 -12.32 -19.72 -8.18
N ALA A 15 -12.65 -18.55 -7.61
CA ALA A 15 -12.83 -17.33 -8.39
C ALA A 15 -11.52 -16.92 -9.11
N ILE A 16 -10.38 -16.99 -8.42
CA ILE A 16 -9.06 -16.73 -9.04
C ILE A 16 -8.79 -17.72 -10.17
N GLN A 17 -9.07 -19.02 -9.99
CA GLN A 17 -8.87 -20.02 -11.04
C GLN A 17 -9.72 -19.74 -12.28
N VAL A 18 -10.97 -19.30 -12.11
CA VAL A 18 -11.83 -18.90 -13.23
C VAL A 18 -11.25 -17.71 -13.98
N LEU A 19 -10.76 -16.69 -13.27
CA LEU A 19 -10.14 -15.51 -13.90
C LEU A 19 -8.83 -15.86 -14.62
N LYS A 20 -8.01 -16.76 -14.05
CA LYS A 20 -6.80 -17.27 -14.69
C LYS A 20 -7.12 -18.06 -15.96
N ALA A 21 -8.15 -18.92 -15.92
CA ALA A 21 -8.61 -19.68 -17.07
C ALA A 21 -9.24 -18.79 -18.17
N ALA A 22 -9.75 -17.61 -17.80
CA ALA A 22 -10.22 -16.58 -18.72
C ALA A 22 -9.09 -15.69 -19.27
N GLU A 23 -7.83 -16.00 -18.98
CA GLU A 23 -6.64 -15.35 -19.54
C GLU A 23 -6.57 -13.83 -19.25
N TYR A 24 -7.03 -13.40 -18.08
CA TYR A 24 -6.79 -12.03 -17.62
C TYR A 24 -5.30 -11.83 -17.30
N ASP A 25 -4.73 -10.72 -17.80
CA ASP A 25 -3.32 -10.38 -17.59
C ASP A 25 -2.97 -10.02 -16.14
N LEU A 26 -3.92 -9.43 -15.41
CA LEU A 26 -3.77 -9.00 -14.02
C LEU A 26 -5.08 -9.22 -13.25
N ILE A 27 -4.97 -9.83 -12.08
CA ILE A 27 -6.08 -10.02 -11.14
C ILE A 27 -5.76 -9.21 -9.88
N VAL A 28 -6.64 -8.27 -9.54
CA VAL A 28 -6.56 -7.51 -8.29
C VAL A 28 -7.54 -8.12 -7.30
N LEU A 29 -7.03 -8.59 -6.16
CA LEU A 29 -7.82 -9.14 -5.08
C LEU A 29 -7.84 -8.18 -3.90
N GLU A 30 -9.03 -7.75 -3.48
CA GLU A 30 -9.24 -6.87 -2.33
C GLU A 30 -9.97 -7.61 -1.20
N THR A 31 -9.48 -7.45 0.02
CA THR A 31 -10.10 -8.00 1.24
C THR A 31 -11.16 -7.07 1.82
N SER A 32 -12.14 -7.61 2.53
CA SER A 32 -13.18 -6.82 3.23
C SER A 32 -12.71 -6.20 4.56
N GLY A 33 -11.61 -5.45 4.55
CA GLY A 33 -11.01 -4.82 5.74
C GLY A 33 -10.46 -5.83 6.75
N ILE A 34 -9.15 -5.80 6.96
CA ILE A 34 -8.46 -6.78 7.80
C ILE A 34 -8.24 -6.32 9.24
N GLY A 35 -8.20 -7.30 10.15
CA GLY A 35 -7.64 -7.10 11.49
C GLY A 35 -6.12 -6.96 11.44
N GLN A 36 -5.50 -6.66 12.58
CA GLN A 36 -4.05 -6.41 12.65
C GLN A 36 -3.19 -7.68 12.36
N SER A 37 -3.75 -8.88 12.53
CA SER A 37 -3.05 -10.17 12.36
C SER A 37 -3.57 -11.03 11.21
N ASP A 38 -4.27 -10.43 10.25
CA ASP A 38 -4.84 -11.15 9.12
C ASP A 38 -3.92 -11.02 7.90
N THR A 39 -3.40 -12.17 7.46
CA THR A 39 -2.44 -12.31 6.37
C THR A 39 -2.93 -13.29 5.29
N GLU A 40 -4.21 -13.69 5.32
CA GLU A 40 -4.80 -14.70 4.42
C GLU A 40 -4.60 -14.33 2.94
N ILE A 41 -4.60 -13.03 2.64
CA ILE A 41 -4.38 -12.49 1.29
C ILE A 41 -3.05 -12.93 0.67
N LEU A 42 -2.03 -13.18 1.48
CA LEU A 42 -0.69 -13.58 1.01
C LEU A 42 -0.70 -14.98 0.39
N GLU A 43 -1.60 -15.87 0.82
CA GLU A 43 -1.72 -17.22 0.26
C GLU A 43 -2.34 -17.22 -1.14
N HIS A 44 -2.98 -16.11 -1.53
CA HIS A 44 -3.75 -15.98 -2.76
C HIS A 44 -3.17 -14.94 -3.73
N SER A 45 -2.05 -14.30 -3.42
CA SER A 45 -1.47 -13.21 -4.22
C SER A 45 0.02 -13.38 -4.46
N ASP A 46 0.47 -13.03 -5.68
CA ASP A 46 1.90 -13.03 -6.03
C ASP A 46 2.61 -11.78 -5.46
N VAL A 47 1.89 -10.66 -5.38
CA VAL A 47 2.36 -9.38 -4.81
C VAL A 47 1.30 -8.82 -3.87
N SER A 48 1.73 -8.29 -2.74
CA SER A 48 0.88 -7.76 -1.68
C SER A 48 1.10 -6.26 -1.46
N LEU A 49 -0.01 -5.53 -1.30
CA LEU A 49 -0.03 -4.11 -0.96
C LEU A 49 -0.84 -3.92 0.32
N TYR A 50 -0.19 -3.50 1.41
CA TYR A 50 -0.88 -3.12 2.63
C TYR A 50 -1.28 -1.65 2.58
N VAL A 51 -2.57 -1.34 2.76
CA VAL A 51 -3.08 0.03 2.76
C VAL A 51 -3.57 0.39 4.16
N MET A 52 -3.09 1.51 4.69
CA MET A 52 -3.50 2.05 5.98
C MET A 52 -3.75 3.56 5.89
N THR A 53 -4.26 4.16 6.97
CA THR A 53 -4.38 5.63 7.10
C THR A 53 -3.45 6.15 8.19
N PRO A 54 -3.15 7.47 8.24
CA PRO A 54 -2.32 8.04 9.30
C PRO A 54 -2.83 7.83 10.72
N GLU A 55 -4.12 7.51 10.89
CA GLU A 55 -4.79 7.39 12.19
C GLU A 55 -4.68 5.99 12.84
N PHE A 56 -3.47 5.46 13.01
CA PHE A 56 -3.24 4.15 13.68
C PHE A 56 -3.10 4.24 15.21
N GLY A 57 -3.19 5.45 15.78
CA GLY A 57 -3.01 5.69 17.22
C GLY A 57 -1.54 5.82 17.60
N ALA A 58 -1.10 5.13 18.66
CA ALA A 58 0.28 5.17 19.12
C ALA A 58 1.21 4.38 18.18
N ALA A 59 2.46 4.83 18.01
CA ALA A 59 3.46 4.12 17.19
C ALA A 59 3.68 2.65 17.61
N THR A 60 3.48 2.32 18.89
CA THR A 60 3.55 0.94 19.40
C THR A 60 2.46 0.02 18.86
N GLN A 61 1.40 0.55 18.22
CA GLN A 61 0.41 -0.29 17.53
C GLN A 61 0.95 -0.86 16.22
N LEU A 62 1.95 -0.22 15.60
CA LEU A 62 2.58 -0.71 14.37
C LEU A 62 3.28 -2.05 14.59
N GLU A 63 3.81 -2.30 15.80
CA GLU A 63 4.45 -3.57 16.19
C GLU A 63 3.47 -4.76 16.22
N LYS A 64 2.17 -4.52 16.06
CA LYS A 64 1.12 -5.56 16.08
C LYS A 64 0.52 -5.83 14.71
N ILE A 65 0.94 -5.10 13.68
CA ILE A 65 0.38 -5.21 12.34
C ILE A 65 1.26 -6.19 11.56
N ASP A 66 0.82 -7.44 11.47
CA ASP A 66 1.58 -8.52 10.82
C ASP A 66 1.86 -8.20 9.35
N MET A 67 0.94 -7.49 8.66
CA MET A 67 1.17 -7.08 7.28
C MET A 67 2.36 -6.12 7.11
N LEU A 68 2.84 -5.44 8.16
CA LEU A 68 4.09 -4.67 8.07
C LEU A 68 5.34 -5.55 8.07
N ASP A 69 5.25 -6.84 8.41
CA ASP A 69 6.34 -7.81 8.29
C ASP A 69 6.35 -8.51 6.91
N PHE A 70 5.19 -8.59 6.24
CA PHE A 70 5.04 -9.43 5.05
C PHE A 70 4.69 -8.68 3.77
N ALA A 71 4.13 -7.46 3.84
CA ALA A 71 3.72 -6.74 2.65
C ALA A 71 4.92 -6.37 1.76
N ASP A 72 4.78 -6.59 0.46
CA ASP A 72 5.79 -6.15 -0.51
C ASP A 72 5.84 -4.61 -0.60
N LEU A 73 4.68 -3.95 -0.48
CA LEU A 73 4.55 -2.50 -0.46
C LEU A 73 3.56 -2.05 0.62
N VAL A 74 3.77 -0.85 1.15
CA VAL A 74 2.87 -0.20 2.10
C VAL A 74 2.41 1.16 1.55
N ALA A 75 1.11 1.41 1.57
CA ALA A 75 0.52 2.70 1.24
C ALA A 75 -0.18 3.32 2.46
N ILE A 76 0.20 4.54 2.82
CA ILE A 76 -0.46 5.37 3.81
C ILE A 76 -1.38 6.33 3.05
N ASN A 77 -2.61 5.90 2.81
CA ASN A 77 -3.62 6.65 2.08
C ASN A 77 -4.30 7.70 2.98
N LYS A 78 -4.94 8.71 2.39
CA LYS A 78 -5.43 9.92 3.07
C LYS A 78 -4.29 10.76 3.65
N PHE A 79 -3.22 10.90 2.89
CA PHE A 79 -2.03 11.66 3.28
C PHE A 79 -2.28 13.17 3.41
N ASP A 80 -3.48 13.66 3.07
CA ASP A 80 -3.98 15.01 3.36
C ASP A 80 -4.30 15.24 4.85
N LYS A 81 -4.34 14.18 5.66
CA LYS A 81 -4.70 14.23 7.08
C LYS A 81 -3.54 14.73 7.95
N ARG A 82 -3.90 15.32 9.09
CA ARG A 82 -2.93 15.79 10.09
C ARG A 82 -2.11 14.61 10.60
N GLY A 83 -0.80 14.79 10.73
CA GLY A 83 0.12 13.74 11.21
C GLY A 83 0.55 12.74 10.14
N ALA A 84 0.17 12.92 8.87
CA ALA A 84 0.58 12.03 7.77
C ALA A 84 2.11 11.87 7.64
N LEU A 85 2.87 12.96 7.81
CA LEU A 85 4.34 12.91 7.78
C LEU A 85 4.94 12.15 8.97
N ASP A 86 4.38 12.32 10.17
CA ASP A 86 4.79 11.55 11.35
C ASP A 86 4.43 10.06 11.18
N ALA A 87 3.24 9.77 10.67
CA ALA A 87 2.80 8.43 10.31
C ALA A 87 3.77 7.76 9.32
N LEU A 88 4.16 8.47 8.25
CA LEU A 88 5.14 7.97 7.29
C LEU A 88 6.47 7.63 7.93
N ARG A 89 6.99 8.52 8.77
CA ARG A 89 8.24 8.30 9.50
C ARG A 89 8.14 7.08 10.41
N ASP A 90 7.05 6.95 11.16
CA ASP A 90 6.91 5.89 12.16
C ASP A 90 6.69 4.52 11.49
N VAL A 91 5.93 4.47 10.39
CA VAL A 91 5.78 3.25 9.57
C VAL A 91 7.09 2.87 8.89
N LYS A 92 7.85 3.81 8.31
CA LYS A 92 9.18 3.52 7.75
C LYS A 92 10.16 2.97 8.79
N LYS A 93 10.17 3.56 9.99
CA LYS A 93 10.98 3.04 11.11
C LYS A 93 10.56 1.62 11.48
N GLN A 94 9.25 1.35 11.57
CA GLN A 94 8.78 0.00 11.89
C GLN A 94 9.14 -0.99 10.77
N TYR A 95 8.96 -0.61 9.50
CA TYR A 95 9.34 -1.44 8.36
C TYR A 95 10.82 -1.81 8.37
N VAL A 96 11.71 -0.83 8.62
CA VAL A 96 13.16 -1.06 8.80
C VAL A 96 13.43 -2.05 9.92
N ARG A 97 12.74 -1.95 11.05
CA ARG A 97 12.89 -2.87 12.19
C ARG A 97 12.47 -4.29 11.81
N ASN A 98 11.31 -4.43 11.17
CA ASN A 98 10.75 -5.72 10.76
C ASN A 98 11.66 -6.45 9.76
N HIS A 99 12.30 -5.71 8.86
CA HIS A 99 13.12 -6.26 7.76
C HIS A 99 14.64 -6.15 7.99
N LEU A 100 15.08 -5.64 9.15
CA LEU A 100 16.50 -5.43 9.51
C LEU A 100 17.29 -4.53 8.52
N LEU A 101 16.62 -3.54 7.91
CA LEU A 101 17.15 -2.68 6.84
C LEU A 101 17.82 -1.39 7.36
N TRP A 102 18.72 -1.51 8.33
CA TRP A 102 19.27 -0.35 9.06
C TRP A 102 20.13 0.61 8.22
N GLU A 103 20.71 0.09 7.14
CA GLU A 103 21.58 0.84 6.22
C GLU A 103 20.84 1.32 4.96
N THR A 104 19.59 0.90 4.76
CA THR A 104 18.81 1.26 3.58
C THR A 104 18.34 2.72 3.67
N PRO A 105 18.60 3.54 2.63
CA PRO A 105 18.08 4.89 2.54
C PRO A 105 16.55 4.95 2.69
N GLN A 106 16.05 5.99 3.35
CA GLN A 106 14.62 6.09 3.69
C GLN A 106 13.72 6.21 2.46
N ASP A 107 14.24 6.75 1.35
CA ASP A 107 13.60 6.91 0.06
C ASP A 107 13.51 5.61 -0.75
N GLU A 108 14.35 4.61 -0.44
CA GLU A 108 14.31 3.28 -1.06
C GLU A 108 13.30 2.33 -0.38
N LEU A 109 12.81 2.67 0.82
CA LEU A 109 11.83 1.85 1.53
C LEU A 109 10.48 1.86 0.79
N PRO A 110 9.80 0.70 0.64
CA PRO A 110 8.57 0.57 -0.14
C PRO A 110 7.33 1.06 0.64
N VAL A 111 7.42 2.24 1.25
CA VAL A 111 6.36 2.89 2.04
C VAL A 111 6.02 4.25 1.41
N TYR A 112 4.79 4.37 0.92
CA TYR A 112 4.34 5.49 0.10
C TYR A 112 3.19 6.25 0.78
N GLY A 113 3.27 7.57 0.84
CA GLY A 113 2.13 8.42 1.21
C GLY A 113 1.26 8.70 -0.02
N THR A 114 -0.05 8.48 0.06
CA THR A 114 -0.96 8.65 -1.07
C THR A 114 -2.25 9.39 -0.72
N ILE A 115 -2.82 10.09 -1.70
CA ILE A 115 -4.11 10.76 -1.59
C ILE A 115 -4.99 10.31 -2.75
N ALA A 116 -5.62 9.14 -2.60
CA ALA A 116 -6.46 8.56 -3.66
C ALA A 116 -7.67 9.44 -4.05
N SER A 117 -8.09 10.36 -3.18
CA SER A 117 -9.16 11.32 -3.44
C SER A 117 -8.72 12.52 -4.29
N GLN A 118 -7.40 12.73 -4.45
CA GLN A 118 -6.85 13.81 -5.27
C GLN A 118 -6.59 13.30 -6.68
N PHE A 119 -7.16 13.99 -7.66
CA PHE A 119 -6.87 13.71 -9.06
C PHE A 119 -5.39 13.94 -9.37
N ASN A 120 -4.76 12.96 -10.02
CA ASN A 120 -3.34 12.99 -10.38
C ASN A 120 -2.43 13.26 -9.17
N ASP A 121 -2.70 12.57 -8.05
CA ASP A 121 -1.84 12.58 -6.88
C ASP A 121 -0.45 12.01 -7.20
N PRO A 122 0.64 12.77 -6.94
CA PRO A 122 2.00 12.27 -7.10
C PRO A 122 2.30 10.99 -6.32
N GLY A 123 1.75 10.86 -5.12
CA GLY A 123 1.92 9.68 -4.27
C GLY A 123 1.36 8.42 -4.92
N MET A 124 0.14 8.50 -5.44
CA MET A 124 -0.49 7.43 -6.20
C MET A 124 0.30 7.07 -7.48
N ASN A 125 0.85 8.04 -8.19
CA ASN A 125 1.68 7.79 -9.37
C ASN A 125 2.97 7.03 -9.01
N LYS A 126 3.66 7.43 -7.93
CA LYS A 126 4.84 6.72 -7.40
C LYS A 126 4.48 5.30 -6.96
N LEU A 127 3.39 5.14 -6.20
CA LEU A 127 2.91 3.83 -5.75
C LEU A 127 2.57 2.92 -6.93
N TYR A 128 1.85 3.42 -7.92
CA TYR A 128 1.51 2.64 -9.11
C TYR A 128 2.77 2.11 -9.82
N LYS A 129 3.76 2.99 -10.05
CA LYS A 129 5.02 2.57 -10.68
C LYS A 129 5.70 1.46 -9.87
N ALA A 130 5.80 1.64 -8.54
CA ALA A 130 6.39 0.65 -7.65
C ALA A 130 5.64 -0.69 -7.65
N VAL A 131 4.30 -0.66 -7.69
CA VAL A 131 3.46 -1.87 -7.80
C VAL A 131 3.74 -2.60 -9.11
N MET A 132 3.74 -1.89 -10.24
CA MET A 132 4.02 -2.50 -11.54
C MET A 132 5.42 -3.10 -11.62
N GLU A 133 6.44 -2.38 -11.12
CA GLU A 133 7.81 -2.87 -11.03
C GLU A 133 7.91 -4.12 -10.16
N LYS A 134 7.25 -4.13 -8.99
CA LYS A 134 7.25 -5.29 -8.08
C LYS A 134 6.54 -6.50 -8.69
N ILE A 135 5.44 -6.29 -9.43
CA ILE A 135 4.76 -7.36 -10.18
C ILE A 135 5.71 -7.98 -11.21
N VAL A 136 6.37 -7.16 -12.03
CA VAL A 136 7.33 -7.65 -13.02
C VAL A 136 8.50 -8.38 -12.35
N GLU A 137 9.04 -7.84 -11.25
CA GLU A 137 10.14 -8.44 -10.48
C GLU A 137 9.77 -9.83 -9.94
N LYS A 138 8.58 -9.99 -9.34
CA LYS A 138 8.19 -11.25 -8.69
C LYS A 138 7.62 -12.29 -9.65
N THR A 139 7.05 -11.88 -10.78
CA THR A 139 6.30 -12.79 -11.68
C THR A 139 6.94 -12.96 -13.06
N ASN A 140 7.89 -12.10 -13.44
CA ASN A 140 8.40 -11.96 -14.82
C ASN A 140 7.31 -11.66 -15.87
N ALA A 141 6.15 -11.14 -15.46
CA ALA A 141 5.08 -10.76 -16.38
C ALA A 141 5.53 -9.65 -17.34
N ALA A 142 4.96 -9.63 -18.55
CA ALA A 142 5.22 -8.60 -19.56
C ALA A 142 4.42 -7.30 -19.30
N LEU A 143 4.18 -6.95 -18.03
CA LEU A 143 3.37 -5.81 -17.59
C LEU A 143 4.22 -4.56 -17.31
N LYS A 144 5.06 -4.17 -18.27
CA LYS A 144 5.88 -2.96 -18.12
C LYS A 144 5.01 -1.72 -18.28
N SER A 145 5.10 -0.79 -17.33
CA SER A 145 4.40 0.49 -17.43
C SER A 145 5.24 1.52 -18.19
N ASP A 146 4.58 2.27 -19.08
CA ASP A 146 5.13 3.43 -19.76
C ASP A 146 4.92 4.74 -18.97
N LEU A 147 4.35 4.68 -17.75
CA LEU A 147 4.09 5.88 -16.95
C LEU A 147 5.42 6.52 -16.51
N HIS A 148 5.66 7.73 -17.00
CA HIS A 148 6.75 8.56 -16.50
C HIS A 148 6.26 9.38 -15.29
N VAL A 149 6.90 9.16 -14.13
CA VAL A 149 6.68 9.97 -12.93
C VAL A 149 7.78 11.03 -12.87
N PRO A 150 7.48 12.32 -13.15
CA PRO A 150 8.47 13.39 -13.08
C PRO A 150 8.98 13.59 -11.66
N GLU A 151 10.29 13.80 -11.49
CA GLU A 151 10.91 14.10 -10.19
C GLU A 151 10.31 15.37 -9.55
N GLU A 152 9.90 16.35 -10.35
CA GLU A 152 9.37 17.65 -9.90
C GLU A 152 7.99 17.60 -9.20
N MET A 153 7.32 16.45 -9.13
CA MET A 153 6.05 16.36 -8.39
C MET A 153 6.20 16.43 -6.86
N GLU A 154 7.42 16.57 -6.34
CA GLU A 154 7.71 16.71 -4.90
C GLU A 154 7.20 18.02 -4.28
N GLU A 155 6.94 19.06 -5.07
CA GLU A 155 6.61 20.40 -4.58
C GLU A 155 5.20 20.90 -4.95
N LYS A 156 4.16 20.06 -4.94
CA LYS A 156 2.79 20.62 -4.84
C LYS A 156 2.41 20.87 -3.39
N VAL A 157 2.99 21.96 -2.91
CA VAL A 157 2.64 22.76 -1.73
C VAL A 157 1.12 22.82 -1.55
N PHE A 158 0.65 22.39 -0.37
CA PHE A 158 -0.66 22.77 0.15
C PHE A 158 -0.66 24.28 0.43
N VAL A 159 -0.79 25.13 -0.60
CA VAL A 159 -1.16 26.54 -0.39
C VAL A 159 -2.67 26.59 -0.34
N ILE A 160 -3.25 26.49 0.85
CA ILE A 160 -4.58 27.01 1.10
C ILE A 160 -4.41 28.52 1.31
N PRO A 161 -4.89 29.41 0.43
CA PRO A 161 -4.85 30.84 0.69
C PRO A 161 -5.76 31.13 1.91
N PRO A 162 -5.30 31.89 2.92
CA PRO A 162 -6.07 32.15 4.14
C PRO A 162 -7.23 33.15 3.94
N SER A 163 -7.84 33.23 2.75
CA SER A 163 -8.94 34.16 2.49
C SER A 163 -9.99 33.57 1.57
N ARG A 164 -10.92 32.81 2.17
CA ARG A 164 -12.34 32.77 1.78
C ARG A 164 -13.16 32.03 2.82
N THR A 165 -13.45 32.72 3.92
CA THR A 165 -14.73 32.59 4.60
C THR A 165 -15.38 33.96 4.57
N ARG A 166 -16.56 33.99 3.95
CA ARG A 166 -17.44 35.14 3.82
C ARG A 166 -18.23 35.31 5.12
#